data_AF-A0A2A4U835-F1
#
_entry.id   AF-A0A2A4U835-F1
#
_cell.length_a   1.000
_cell.length_b   1.000
_cell.length_c   1.000
_cell.angle_alpha   90.00
_cell.angle_beta   90.00
_cell.angle_gamma   90.00
#
_symmetry.space_group_name_H-M   'P 1'
#
loop_
_entity.id
_entity.type
_entity.pdbx_description
1 polymer ?
#
loop_
_entity_poly.entity_id
_entity_poly.type
_entity_poly.pdbx_seq_one_letter_code
_entity_poly.pdbx_strand_id
1 'polypeptide(L)'
;PEFQTYWMSLFWIQLVVIFSFGAFIVPYLWFTREKVLDISPQEELNRYYIILTILSVGGLALYFALNLFTEADAAWHQVTIRDTDFTPTHIVLFYAFIPLMAVGLVFAFIWIHTRMPDYVGRVSAPLAVLVAGPLLIGPNLGYNEWGHTFFYAEELFGAPIHWGFVTLGWAFLALAGFLYQCFARMARLTDLIGENYLEDPIKM
;
A
#
# COMPACT_ATOMS: atom_id res chain seq x y z
N PRO A 1 9.44 -19.65 -26.88
CA PRO A 1 8.52 -18.63 -27.47
C PRO A 1 7.26 -18.40 -26.62
N GLU A 2 6.79 -19.47 -25.99
CA GLU A 2 5.71 -19.59 -25.02
C GLU A 2 5.90 -18.63 -23.84
N PHE A 3 7.15 -18.46 -23.36
CA PHE A 3 7.45 -17.50 -22.30
C PHE A 3 7.05 -16.07 -22.69
N GLN A 4 7.28 -15.68 -23.95
CA GLN A 4 6.86 -14.38 -24.45
C GLN A 4 5.34 -14.26 -24.48
N THR A 5 4.65 -15.30 -24.96
CA THR A 5 3.19 -15.34 -25.08
C THR A 5 2.49 -15.27 -23.73
N TYR A 6 2.96 -16.00 -22.71
CA TYR A 6 2.24 -16.11 -21.43
C TYR A 6 2.77 -15.16 -20.36
N TRP A 7 4.10 -15.09 -20.18
CA TRP A 7 4.69 -14.34 -19.08
C TRP A 7 5.01 -12.90 -19.46
N MET A 8 5.64 -12.67 -20.62
CA MET A 8 5.93 -11.30 -21.04
C MET A 8 4.68 -10.52 -21.44
N SER A 9 3.65 -11.18 -21.99
CA SER A 9 2.35 -10.55 -22.17
C SER A 9 1.74 -10.09 -20.84
N LEU A 10 1.76 -10.96 -19.82
CA LEU A 10 1.27 -10.61 -18.48
C LEU A 10 2.03 -9.42 -17.90
N PHE A 11 3.37 -9.47 -17.96
CA PHE A 11 4.26 -8.39 -17.52
C PHE A 11 3.90 -7.05 -18.16
N TRP A 12 3.74 -6.98 -19.48
CA TRP A 12 3.43 -5.73 -20.15
C TRP A 12 2.01 -5.25 -19.86
N ILE A 13 1.02 -6.16 -19.86
CA ILE A 13 -0.38 -5.83 -19.59
C ILE A 13 -0.52 -5.26 -18.18
N GLN A 14 0.01 -5.94 -17.16
CA GLN A 14 -0.15 -5.50 -15.78
C GLN A 14 0.54 -4.17 -15.51
N LEU A 15 1.74 -3.93 -16.08
CA LEU A 15 2.42 -2.65 -15.93
C LEU A 15 1.61 -1.52 -16.54
N VAL A 16 1.14 -1.69 -17.78
CA VAL A 16 0.30 -0.68 -18.44
C VAL A 16 -0.96 -0.40 -17.62
N VAL A 17 -1.67 -1.45 -17.18
CA VAL A 17 -2.91 -1.30 -16.41
C VAL A 17 -2.66 -0.59 -15.08
N ILE A 18 -1.67 -1.03 -14.29
CA ILE A 18 -1.38 -0.47 -12.96
C ILE A 18 -0.93 0.99 -13.07
N PHE A 19 -0.01 1.30 -13.98
CA PHE A 19 0.48 2.66 -14.18
C PHE A 19 -0.60 3.58 -14.73
N SER A 20 -1.42 3.12 -15.69
CA SER A 20 -2.57 3.88 -16.17
C SER A 20 -3.54 4.18 -15.03
N PHE A 21 -3.87 3.20 -14.20
CA PHE A 21 -4.76 3.40 -13.06
C PHE A 21 -4.22 4.48 -12.11
N GLY A 22 -2.93 4.42 -11.80
CA GLY A 22 -2.20 5.45 -11.05
C GLY A 22 -2.31 6.84 -11.69
N ALA A 23 -1.95 6.93 -12.97
CA ALA A 23 -1.90 8.16 -13.74
C ALA A 23 -3.26 8.84 -13.93
N PHE A 24 -4.36 8.08 -13.93
CA PHE A 24 -5.72 8.65 -14.03
C PHE A 24 -6.32 9.01 -12.68
N ILE A 25 -6.20 8.12 -11.68
CA ILE A 25 -6.88 8.31 -10.39
C ILE A 25 -6.19 9.39 -9.55
N VAL A 26 -4.86 9.47 -9.55
CA VAL A 26 -4.14 10.50 -8.78
C VAL A 26 -4.60 11.92 -9.19
N PRO A 27 -4.56 12.31 -10.49
CA PRO A 27 -5.09 13.59 -10.91
C PRO A 27 -6.59 13.72 -10.67
N TYR A 28 -7.38 12.67 -10.92
CA TYR A 28 -8.82 12.70 -10.69
C TYR A 28 -9.14 13.06 -9.24
N LEU A 29 -8.54 12.37 -8.27
CA LEU A 29 -8.70 12.69 -6.85
C LEU A 29 -8.25 14.11 -6.56
N TRP A 30 -7.09 14.53 -7.06
CA TRP A 30 -6.59 15.88 -6.82
C TRP A 30 -7.53 16.97 -7.34
N PHE A 31 -8.05 16.84 -8.56
CA PHE A 31 -8.90 17.84 -9.20
C PHE A 31 -10.35 17.82 -8.70
N THR A 32 -10.84 16.70 -8.21
CA THR A 32 -12.18 16.58 -7.60
C THR A 32 -12.19 16.87 -6.10
N ARG A 33 -11.08 17.37 -5.52
CA ARG A 33 -11.01 17.68 -4.09
C ARG A 33 -11.95 18.82 -3.72
N GLU A 34 -12.58 18.69 -2.55
CA GLU A 34 -13.36 19.75 -1.96
C GLU A 34 -12.41 20.84 -1.44
N LYS A 35 -12.70 22.11 -1.76
CA LYS A 35 -11.88 23.25 -1.29
C LYS A 35 -12.17 23.62 0.15
N VAL A 36 -13.40 23.34 0.59
CA VAL A 36 -13.90 23.51 1.95
C VAL A 36 -14.63 22.22 2.27
N LEU A 37 -14.15 21.47 3.26
CA LEU A 37 -14.81 20.26 3.76
C LEU A 37 -15.78 20.66 4.86
N ASP A 38 -17.05 20.80 4.51
CA ASP A 38 -18.14 21.06 5.44
C ASP A 38 -18.98 19.80 5.58
N ILE A 39 -18.52 18.88 6.44
CA ILE A 39 -19.18 17.59 6.68
C ILE A 39 -19.60 17.48 8.14
N SER A 40 -20.71 16.81 8.39
CA SER A 40 -21.19 16.58 9.76
C SER A 40 -20.25 15.62 10.51
N PRO A 41 -20.18 15.70 11.86
CA PRO A 41 -19.40 14.75 12.66
C PRO A 41 -19.77 13.28 12.40
N GLN A 42 -21.05 13.01 12.14
CA GLN A 42 -21.54 11.67 11.80
C GLN A 42 -21.00 11.18 10.46
N GLU A 43 -21.01 12.03 9.43
CA GLU A 43 -20.47 11.69 8.11
C GLU A 43 -18.95 11.48 8.17
N GLU A 44 -18.23 12.31 8.93
CA GLU A 44 -16.80 12.11 9.14
C GLU A 44 -16.51 10.77 9.85
N LEU A 45 -17.30 10.42 10.87
CA LEU A 45 -17.15 9.15 11.58
C LEU A 45 -17.43 7.95 10.66
N ASN A 46 -18.43 8.04 9.79
CA ASN A 46 -18.73 7.02 8.78
C ASN A 46 -17.55 6.80 7.82
N ARG A 47 -16.89 7.88 7.38
CA ARG A 47 -15.69 7.80 6.54
C ARG A 47 -14.56 7.06 7.25
N TYR A 48 -14.37 7.26 8.55
CA TYR A 48 -13.38 6.49 9.33
C TYR A 48 -13.70 4.99 9.38
N TYR A 49 -14.97 4.58 9.52
CA TYR A 49 -15.33 3.16 9.44
C TYR A 49 -15.01 2.56 8.07
N ILE A 50 -15.24 3.30 6.99
CA ILE A 50 -14.86 2.87 5.63
C ILE A 50 -13.34 2.74 5.52
N ILE A 51 -12.58 3.72 6.01
CA ILE A 51 -11.10 3.66 6.03
C ILE A 51 -10.64 2.39 6.76
N LEU A 52 -11.15 2.13 7.97
CA LEU A 52 -10.77 0.96 8.77
C LEU A 52 -11.18 -0.36 8.10
N THR A 53 -12.31 -0.39 7.42
CA THR A 53 -12.78 -1.56 6.67
C THR A 53 -11.84 -1.86 5.51
N ILE A 54 -11.50 -0.83 4.70
CA ILE A 54 -10.57 -0.96 3.58
C ILE A 54 -9.19 -1.37 4.07
N LEU A 55 -8.68 -0.78 5.15
CA LEU A 55 -7.40 -1.16 5.74
C LEU A 55 -7.40 -2.61 6.23
N SER A 56 -8.50 -3.07 6.83
CA SER A 56 -8.61 -4.45 7.33
C SER A 56 -8.63 -5.45 6.18
N VAL A 57 -9.52 -5.26 5.20
CA VAL A 57 -9.65 -6.15 4.03
C VAL A 57 -8.39 -6.09 3.17
N GLY A 58 -7.88 -4.88 2.93
CA GLY A 58 -6.65 -4.66 2.16
C GLY A 58 -5.42 -5.23 2.86
N GLY A 59 -5.32 -5.11 4.19
CA GLY A 59 -4.26 -5.71 4.98
C GLY A 59 -4.27 -7.24 4.92
N LEU A 60 -5.44 -7.87 5.00
CA LEU A 60 -5.61 -9.31 4.79
C LEU A 60 -5.20 -9.74 3.38
N ALA A 61 -5.69 -9.04 2.35
CA ALA A 61 -5.34 -9.32 0.97
C ALA A 61 -3.82 -9.19 0.73
N LEU A 62 -3.21 -8.15 1.31
CA LEU A 62 -1.77 -7.92 1.22
C LEU A 62 -0.96 -8.97 1.97
N TYR A 63 -1.41 -9.39 3.16
CA TYR A 63 -0.78 -10.49 3.90
C TYR A 63 -0.73 -11.75 3.05
N PHE A 64 -1.87 -12.17 2.49
CA PHE A 64 -1.91 -13.36 1.65
C PHE A 64 -1.09 -13.21 0.38
N ALA A 65 -1.12 -12.04 -0.27
CA ALA A 65 -0.35 -11.80 -1.48
C ALA A 65 1.16 -11.81 -1.20
N LEU A 66 1.64 -11.00 -0.26
CA LEU A 66 3.08 -10.93 0.04
C LEU A 66 3.58 -12.26 0.61
N ASN A 67 2.84 -12.90 1.52
CA ASN A 67 3.26 -14.19 2.04
C ASN A 67 3.32 -15.25 0.92
N LEU A 68 2.24 -15.45 0.18
CA LEU A 68 2.17 -16.49 -0.85
C LEU A 68 3.20 -16.27 -1.96
N PHE A 69 3.29 -15.05 -2.50
CA PHE A 69 4.14 -14.78 -3.67
C PHE A 69 5.61 -14.62 -3.30
N THR A 70 5.94 -14.12 -2.10
CA THR A 70 7.34 -14.11 -1.63
C THR A 70 7.82 -15.52 -1.29
N GLU A 71 7.00 -16.35 -0.66
CA GLU A 71 7.38 -17.76 -0.40
C GLU A 71 7.43 -18.58 -1.70
N ALA A 72 6.52 -18.33 -2.65
CA ALA A 72 6.57 -18.96 -3.96
C ALA A 72 7.85 -18.59 -4.72
N ASP A 73 8.29 -17.33 -4.63
CA ASP A 73 9.53 -16.87 -5.24
C ASP A 73 10.77 -17.53 -4.63
N ALA A 74 10.82 -17.59 -3.29
CA ALA A 74 11.86 -18.32 -2.58
C ALA A 74 11.92 -19.80 -3.00
N ALA A 75 10.76 -20.47 -3.12
CA ALA A 75 10.69 -21.84 -3.60
C ALA A 75 11.12 -21.96 -5.08
N TRP A 76 10.79 -20.98 -5.92
CA TRP A 76 11.18 -20.97 -7.33
C TRP A 76 12.70 -20.89 -7.52
N HIS A 77 13.39 -20.17 -6.64
CA HIS A 77 14.85 -20.13 -6.60
C HIS A 77 15.50 -21.48 -6.26
N GLN A 78 14.78 -22.41 -5.63
CA GLN A 78 15.31 -23.74 -5.29
C GLN A 78 15.19 -24.74 -6.44
N VAL A 79 14.39 -24.44 -7.46
CA VAL A 79 14.04 -25.38 -8.53
C VAL A 79 14.44 -24.91 -9.93
N THR A 80 14.94 -23.68 -10.06
CA THR A 80 15.38 -23.13 -11.34
C THR A 80 16.72 -22.40 -11.24
N ILE A 81 17.50 -22.50 -12.31
CA ILE A 81 18.57 -21.54 -12.60
C ILE A 81 17.95 -20.50 -13.53
N ARG A 82 18.04 -19.23 -13.17
CA ARG A 82 17.28 -18.17 -13.84
C ARG A 82 17.96 -17.76 -15.15
N ASP A 83 17.18 -17.72 -16.24
CA ASP A 83 17.65 -17.17 -17.52
C ASP A 83 17.76 -15.63 -17.49
N THR A 84 16.98 -14.99 -16.61
CA THR A 84 16.86 -13.54 -16.44
C THR A 84 16.17 -13.22 -15.11
N ASP A 85 16.16 -11.95 -14.70
CA ASP A 85 15.41 -11.46 -13.55
C ASP A 85 13.90 -11.34 -13.83
N PHE A 86 13.45 -11.62 -15.05
CA PHE A 86 12.03 -11.79 -15.36
C PHE A 86 11.64 -13.26 -15.20
N THR A 87 11.51 -13.73 -13.97
CA THR A 87 10.93 -15.05 -13.68
C THR A 87 9.40 -14.96 -13.57
N PRO A 88 8.67 -16.08 -13.73
CA PRO A 88 7.24 -16.14 -13.46
C PRO A 88 6.84 -15.54 -12.10
N THR A 89 7.58 -15.86 -11.04
CA THR A 89 7.34 -15.38 -9.68
C THR A 89 7.68 -13.90 -9.53
N HIS A 90 8.77 -13.42 -10.12
CA HIS A 90 9.11 -11.99 -10.13
C HIS A 90 8.04 -11.17 -10.85
N ILE A 91 7.56 -11.63 -12.01
CA ILE A 91 6.50 -10.95 -12.78
C ILE A 91 5.27 -10.73 -11.90
N VAL A 92 4.84 -11.74 -11.14
CA VAL A 92 3.67 -11.60 -10.27
C VAL A 92 3.98 -10.75 -9.03
N LEU A 93 5.09 -11.00 -8.33
CA LEU A 93 5.42 -10.34 -7.08
C LEU A 93 5.86 -8.87 -7.27
N PHE A 94 6.95 -8.66 -8.00
CA PHE A 94 7.63 -7.37 -8.13
C PHE A 94 6.99 -6.45 -9.16
N TYR A 95 6.33 -7.01 -10.17
CA TYR A 95 5.75 -6.23 -11.26
C TYR A 95 4.21 -6.18 -11.24
N ALA A 96 3.55 -6.89 -10.32
CA ALA A 96 2.11 -6.79 -10.10
C ALA A 96 1.76 -6.35 -8.67
N PHE A 97 1.99 -7.20 -7.65
CA PHE A 97 1.48 -6.96 -6.30
C PHE A 97 2.16 -5.79 -5.58
N ILE A 98 3.49 -5.67 -5.64
CA ILE A 98 4.21 -4.54 -5.03
C ILE A 98 3.81 -3.21 -5.70
N PRO A 99 3.78 -3.09 -7.04
CA PRO A 99 3.28 -1.88 -7.70
C PRO A 99 1.82 -1.57 -7.40
N LEU A 100 0.94 -2.58 -7.39
CA LEU A 100 -0.48 -2.40 -7.05
C LEU A 100 -0.65 -1.87 -5.63
N MET A 101 0.10 -2.41 -4.66
CA MET A 101 0.15 -1.93 -3.29
C MET A 101 0.64 -0.47 -3.24
N ALA A 102 1.73 -0.14 -3.94
CA ALA A 102 2.28 1.22 -3.97
C ALA A 102 1.25 2.23 -4.50
N VAL A 103 0.60 1.91 -5.63
CA VAL A 103 -0.45 2.75 -6.23
C VAL A 103 -1.66 2.88 -5.29
N GLY A 104 -2.12 1.79 -4.68
CA GLY A 104 -3.22 1.80 -3.72
C GLY A 104 -2.93 2.66 -2.49
N LEU A 105 -1.72 2.60 -1.95
CA LEU A 105 -1.28 3.45 -0.84
C LEU A 105 -1.20 4.93 -1.23
N VAL A 106 -0.72 5.25 -2.43
CA VAL A 106 -0.73 6.63 -2.96
C VAL A 106 -2.17 7.15 -3.10
N PHE A 107 -3.11 6.33 -3.55
CA PHE A 107 -4.52 6.72 -3.61
C PHE A 107 -5.08 7.00 -2.23
N ALA A 108 -4.85 6.10 -1.27
CA ALA A 108 -5.28 6.29 0.10
C ALA A 108 -4.70 7.59 0.68
N PHE A 109 -3.40 7.84 0.45
CA PHE A 109 -2.73 9.06 0.88
C PHE A 109 -3.44 10.31 0.36
N ILE A 110 -3.63 10.40 -0.96
CA ILE A 110 -4.25 11.58 -1.58
C ILE A 110 -5.69 11.72 -1.13
N TRP A 111 -6.47 10.64 -1.15
CA TRP A 111 -7.88 10.66 -0.78
C TRP A 111 -8.06 11.16 0.66
N ILE A 112 -7.30 10.61 1.62
CA ILE A 112 -7.35 11.03 3.02
C ILE A 112 -7.03 12.53 3.14
N HIS A 113 -5.94 12.98 2.53
CA HIS A 113 -5.48 14.38 2.60
C HIS A 113 -6.36 15.39 1.84
N THR A 114 -7.40 14.93 1.18
CA THR A 114 -8.29 15.78 0.39
C THR A 114 -9.77 15.62 0.73
N ARG A 115 -10.15 14.57 1.48
CA ARG A 115 -11.55 14.25 1.84
C ARG A 115 -11.79 14.13 3.34
N MET A 116 -10.74 14.15 4.16
CA MET A 116 -10.88 14.11 5.61
C MET A 116 -10.53 15.48 6.19
N PRO A 117 -11.43 16.13 6.97
CA PRO A 117 -11.17 17.44 7.56
C PRO A 117 -9.89 17.44 8.40
N ASP A 118 -9.70 16.36 9.12
CA ASP A 118 -8.52 16.02 9.90
C ASP A 118 -7.27 15.71 9.07
N TYR A 119 -7.21 15.94 7.77
CA TYR A 119 -5.95 15.77 7.00
C TYR A 119 -5.79 16.83 5.92
N VAL A 120 -6.78 17.70 5.71
CA VAL A 120 -6.64 18.84 4.80
C VAL A 120 -5.68 19.88 5.41
N GLY A 121 -4.70 20.31 4.61
CA GLY A 121 -3.72 21.32 5.00
C GLY A 121 -2.62 20.82 5.95
N ARG A 122 -2.59 19.53 6.27
CA ARG A 122 -1.55 18.90 7.11
C ARG A 122 -1.11 17.58 6.50
N VAL A 123 0.13 17.15 6.70
CA VAL A 123 0.59 15.83 6.23
C VAL A 123 0.69 14.89 7.42
N SER A 124 0.02 13.73 7.35
CA SER A 124 0.22 12.67 8.33
C SER A 124 1.58 12.01 8.13
N ALA A 125 2.51 12.27 9.05
CA ALA A 125 3.82 11.62 9.07
C ALA A 125 3.76 10.08 9.05
N PRO A 126 2.97 9.39 9.91
CA PRO A 126 2.90 7.93 9.87
C PRO A 126 2.33 7.41 8.55
N LEU A 127 1.32 8.07 7.99
CA LEU A 127 0.77 7.68 6.69
C LEU A 127 1.77 7.95 5.55
N ALA A 128 2.53 9.03 5.61
CA ALA A 128 3.58 9.33 4.62
C ALA A 128 4.70 8.28 4.64
N VAL A 129 5.13 7.84 5.83
CA VAL A 129 6.13 6.77 5.98
C VAL A 129 5.59 5.44 5.43
N LEU A 130 4.34 5.09 5.77
CA LEU A 130 3.67 3.89 5.25
C LEU A 130 3.65 3.87 3.72
N VAL A 131 3.30 5.00 3.10
CA VAL A 131 3.17 5.14 1.63
C VAL A 131 4.54 5.19 0.96
N ALA A 132 5.56 5.72 1.62
CA ALA A 132 6.92 5.76 1.10
C ALA A 132 7.59 4.38 1.10
N GLY A 133 7.23 3.48 2.02
CA GLY A 133 7.84 2.14 2.17
C GLY A 133 8.01 1.37 0.85
N PRO A 134 6.93 1.16 0.07
CA PRO A 134 7.00 0.48 -1.23
C PRO A 134 7.89 1.16 -2.28
N LEU A 135 8.13 2.46 -2.17
CA LEU A 135 9.06 3.17 -3.06
C LEU A 135 10.50 3.01 -2.57
N LEU A 136 10.70 3.07 -1.26
CA LEU A 136 12.01 2.96 -0.61
C LEU A 136 12.58 1.55 -0.65
N ILE A 137 11.76 0.52 -0.89
CA ILE A 137 12.24 -0.84 -1.12
C ILE A 137 12.82 -1.05 -2.53
N GLY A 138 12.52 -0.18 -3.49
CA GLY A 138 12.97 -0.30 -4.88
C GLY A 138 14.49 -0.47 -5.05
N PRO A 139 15.34 0.35 -4.42
CA PRO A 139 16.80 0.16 -4.44
C PRO A 139 17.23 -1.21 -3.91
N ASN A 140 16.55 -1.71 -2.88
CA ASN A 140 16.84 -3.02 -2.29
C ASN A 140 16.41 -4.17 -3.19
N LEU A 141 15.27 -4.05 -3.88
CA LEU A 141 14.86 -5.02 -4.92
C LEU A 141 15.91 -5.10 -6.03
N GLY A 142 16.31 -3.97 -6.59
CA GLY A 142 17.32 -3.94 -7.65
C GLY A 142 18.67 -4.48 -7.20
N TYR A 143 19.09 -4.15 -5.98
CA TYR A 143 20.32 -4.66 -5.40
C TYR A 143 20.27 -6.16 -5.09
N ASN A 144 19.11 -6.68 -4.65
CA ASN A 144 18.89 -8.10 -4.40
C ASN A 144 19.10 -8.91 -5.68
N GLU A 145 18.45 -8.50 -6.77
CA GLU A 145 18.53 -9.22 -8.05
C GLU A 145 19.91 -9.13 -8.69
N TRP A 146 20.54 -7.96 -8.62
CA TRP A 146 21.93 -7.80 -9.02
C TRP A 146 22.86 -8.68 -8.17
N GLY A 147 22.64 -8.74 -6.86
CA GLY A 147 23.39 -9.60 -5.93
C GLY A 147 23.33 -11.07 -6.32
N HIS A 148 22.14 -11.59 -6.66
CA HIS A 148 21.94 -12.97 -7.12
C HIS A 148 22.65 -13.29 -8.45
N THR A 149 23.10 -12.30 -9.21
CA THR A 149 23.87 -12.50 -10.45
C THR A 149 25.38 -12.70 -10.19
N PHE A 150 25.91 -12.17 -9.08
CA PHE A 150 27.36 -12.09 -8.84
C PHE A 150 27.84 -12.76 -7.54
N PHE A 151 26.96 -12.93 -6.56
CA PHE A 151 27.23 -13.72 -5.36
C PHE A 151 26.83 -15.19 -5.61
N TYR A 152 27.54 -16.11 -4.96
CA TYR A 152 27.15 -17.52 -4.90
C TYR A 152 25.66 -17.63 -4.55
N ALA A 153 24.99 -18.66 -5.07
CA ALA A 153 23.61 -19.01 -4.74
C ALA A 153 23.47 -19.29 -3.23
N GLU A 154 23.44 -18.24 -2.42
CA GLU A 154 23.34 -18.33 -0.97
C GLU A 154 21.87 -18.32 -0.59
N GLU A 155 21.34 -19.52 -0.43
CA GLU A 155 20.01 -19.90 0.04
C GLU A 155 19.76 -19.54 1.53
N LEU A 156 20.42 -18.51 2.06
CA LEU A 156 20.18 -18.02 3.41
C LEU A 156 19.57 -16.62 3.36
N PHE A 157 18.32 -16.51 3.82
CA PHE A 157 17.63 -15.23 4.09
C PHE A 157 18.44 -14.26 4.98
N GLY A 158 19.51 -14.72 5.64
CA GLY A 158 20.43 -13.90 6.43
C GLY A 158 21.50 -13.13 5.63
N ALA A 159 21.59 -13.33 4.31
CA ALA A 159 22.59 -12.64 3.48
C ALA A 159 22.42 -11.10 3.56
N PRO A 160 23.52 -10.32 3.62
CA PRO A 160 23.48 -8.86 3.71
C PRO A 160 22.57 -8.17 2.69
N ILE A 161 22.39 -8.77 1.51
CA ILE A 161 21.55 -8.25 0.42
C ILE A 161 20.06 -8.18 0.78
N HIS A 162 19.58 -9.06 1.66
CA HIS A 162 18.17 -9.11 2.06
C HIS A 162 17.82 -8.12 3.18
N TRP A 163 18.80 -7.53 3.87
CA TRP A 163 18.52 -6.74 5.08
C TRP A 163 17.68 -5.50 4.81
N GLY A 164 17.75 -4.88 3.64
CA GLY A 164 16.92 -3.70 3.39
C GLY A 164 15.44 -4.03 3.12
N PHE A 165 15.04 -5.31 3.00
CA PHE A 165 13.61 -5.69 3.11
C PHE A 165 13.02 -5.34 4.48
N VAL A 166 13.85 -5.22 5.52
CA VAL A 166 13.41 -4.74 6.84
C VAL A 166 12.84 -3.32 6.80
N THR A 167 13.30 -2.48 5.86
CA THR A 167 12.84 -1.09 5.74
C THR A 167 11.36 -1.01 5.34
N LEU A 168 10.90 -1.95 4.51
CA LEU A 168 9.49 -2.11 4.17
C LEU A 168 8.69 -2.53 5.41
N GLY A 169 9.22 -3.48 6.19
CA GLY A 169 8.63 -3.88 7.47
C GLY A 169 8.47 -2.70 8.43
N TRP A 170 9.51 -1.88 8.59
CA TRP A 170 9.45 -0.67 9.42
C TRP A 170 8.46 0.37 8.89
N ALA A 171 8.36 0.53 7.58
CA ALA A 171 7.34 1.40 6.98
C ALA A 171 5.92 0.91 7.31
N PHE A 172 5.68 -0.40 7.30
CA PHE A 172 4.38 -0.95 7.71
C PHE A 172 4.07 -0.75 9.20
N LEU A 173 5.08 -0.69 10.08
CA LEU A 173 4.84 -0.34 11.48
C LEU A 173 4.27 1.08 11.65
N ALA A 174 4.50 1.98 10.68
CA ALA A 174 3.89 3.31 10.69
C ALA A 174 2.36 3.27 10.57
N LEU A 175 1.77 2.15 10.11
CA LEU A 175 0.32 1.92 10.16
C LEU A 175 -0.23 2.06 11.58
N ALA A 176 0.49 1.60 12.60
CA ALA A 176 0.05 1.76 14.00
C ALA A 176 -0.09 3.24 14.39
N GLY A 177 0.84 4.09 13.94
CA GLY A 177 0.75 5.54 14.13
C GLY A 177 -0.42 6.18 13.40
N PHE A 178 -0.74 5.70 12.19
CA PHE A 178 -1.91 6.17 11.45
C PHE A 178 -3.22 5.72 12.11
N LEU A 179 -3.31 4.46 12.57
CA LEU A 179 -4.46 3.95 13.30
C LEU A 179 -4.70 4.73 14.59
N TYR A 180 -3.65 5.11 15.31
CA TYR A 180 -3.77 5.99 16.48
C TYR A 180 -4.41 7.34 16.13
N GLN A 181 -3.99 7.98 15.02
CA GLN A 181 -4.61 9.23 14.55
C GLN A 181 -6.09 9.05 14.23
N CYS A 182 -6.46 7.96 13.55
CA CYS A 182 -7.85 7.62 13.26
C CYS A 182 -8.66 7.45 14.56
N PHE A 183 -8.21 6.62 15.49
CA PHE A 183 -8.96 6.35 16.72
C PHE A 183 -9.07 7.58 17.63
N ALA A 184 -8.04 8.40 17.71
CA ALA A 184 -8.08 9.65 18.46
C ALA A 184 -9.16 10.61 17.92
N ARG A 185 -9.29 10.73 16.58
CA ARG A 185 -10.36 11.53 15.97
C ARG A 185 -11.73 10.89 16.15
N MET A 186 -11.84 9.58 15.94
CA MET A 186 -13.11 8.87 16.13
C MET A 186 -13.66 9.04 17.54
N ALA A 187 -12.82 8.93 18.57
CA ALA A 187 -13.23 9.17 19.95
C ALA A 187 -13.86 10.56 20.14
N ARG A 188 -13.21 11.60 19.61
CA ARG A 188 -13.72 12.99 19.64
C ARG A 188 -15.04 13.14 18.89
N LEU A 189 -15.20 12.48 17.75
CA LEU A 189 -16.45 12.52 16.98
C LEU A 189 -17.59 11.81 17.72
N THR A 190 -17.31 10.67 18.35
CA THR A 190 -18.29 9.96 19.17
C THR A 190 -18.77 10.81 20.35
N ASP A 191 -17.87 11.52 21.04
CA ASP A 191 -18.25 12.44 22.12
C ASP A 191 -19.18 13.55 21.60
N LEU A 192 -18.81 14.22 20.51
CA LEU A 192 -19.61 15.32 19.92
C LEU A 192 -21.00 14.85 19.47
N ILE A 193 -21.09 13.66 18.86
CA ILE A 193 -22.37 13.07 18.46
C ILE A 193 -23.21 12.73 19.69
N GLY A 194 -22.58 12.18 20.74
CA GLY A 194 -23.24 11.89 22.01
C GLY A 194 -23.80 13.14 22.71
N GLU A 195 -23.01 14.21 22.78
CA GLU A 195 -23.43 15.50 23.32
C GLU A 195 -24.62 16.08 22.54
N ASN A 196 -24.55 16.12 21.21
CA ASN A 196 -25.64 16.59 20.36
C ASN A 196 -26.94 15.78 20.55
N TYR A 197 -26.82 14.46 20.76
CA TYR A 197 -27.98 13.60 21.04
C TYR A 197 -28.64 13.92 22.38
N LEU A 198 -27.84 14.24 23.40
CA LEU A 198 -28.36 14.63 24.71
C LEU A 198 -29.02 16.02 24.70
N GLU A 199 -28.55 16.93 23.85
CA GLU A 199 -29.10 18.28 23.72
C GLU A 199 -30.39 18.35 22.89
N ASP A 200 -30.51 17.58 21.79
CA ASP A 200 -31.71 17.60 20.94
C ASP A 200 -31.95 16.24 20.22
N PRO A 201 -32.68 15.31 20.85
CA PRO A 201 -32.87 13.94 20.32
C PRO A 201 -33.67 13.86 19.02
N ILE A 202 -34.32 14.95 18.58
CA ILE A 202 -35.29 14.95 17.47
C ILE A 202 -34.67 15.48 16.16
N LYS A 203 -33.47 16.09 16.22
CA LYS A 203 -32.82 16.73 15.05
C LYS A 203 -31.71 15.90 14.37
N MET A 204 -31.49 14.66 14.79
CA MET A 204 -30.58 13.73 14.12
C MET A 204 -31.25 12.94 13.00
#